data_AF-A0A496ZUX4-F1
#
_entry.id   AF-A0A496ZUX4-F1
#
_cell.length_a   1.000
_cell.length_b   1.000
_cell.length_c   1.000
_cell.angle_alpha   90.00
_cell.angle_beta   90.00
_cell.angle_gamma   90.00
#
_symmetry.space_group_name_H-M   'P 1'
#
loop_
_entity.id
_entity.type
_entity.pdbx_description
1 polymer ?
#
loop_
_entity_poly.entity_id
_entity_poly.type
_entity_poly.pdbx_seq_one_letter_code
_entity_poly.pdbx_strand_id
1 'polypeptide(L)'
;MGTADTKIFSVIFNPTADKGSAPKHIPAINEFLQKHKIDYEIHLTKAPGHAAELAYEFALQGQIIVSAGGDGTCNEVINGLMRAGNEKDITPVFAVIPIGTGNDFAYGAHVPATLQESLQAIIEEKSYCLDIGLVKGGD
;
A
#
# COMPACT_ATOMS: atom_id res chain seq x y z
N MET A 1 -13.81 -24.63 -15.88
CA MET A 1 -12.55 -23.91 -15.67
C MET A 1 -12.95 -22.55 -15.14
N GLY A 2 -13.03 -22.39 -13.82
CA GLY A 2 -13.41 -21.12 -13.22
C GLY A 2 -12.32 -20.10 -13.52
N THR A 3 -12.69 -18.94 -14.03
CA THR A 3 -11.80 -17.79 -14.09
C THR A 3 -11.38 -17.50 -12.66
N ALA A 4 -10.10 -17.66 -12.32
CA ALA A 4 -9.61 -17.12 -11.06
C ALA A 4 -9.89 -15.61 -11.11
N ASP A 5 -10.58 -15.08 -10.10
CA ASP A 5 -10.77 -13.63 -9.98
C ASP A 5 -9.39 -12.98 -10.00
N THR A 6 -9.11 -12.23 -11.06
CA THR A 6 -7.82 -11.56 -11.25
C THR A 6 -7.67 -10.51 -10.16
N LYS A 7 -6.68 -10.70 -9.28
CA LYS A 7 -6.34 -9.73 -8.24
C LYS A 7 -5.56 -8.56 -8.86
N ILE A 8 -6.10 -7.36 -8.71
CA ILE A 8 -5.43 -6.13 -9.15
C ILE A 8 -4.77 -5.47 -7.93
N PHE A 9 -3.51 -5.08 -8.08
CA PHE A 9 -2.74 -4.38 -7.05
C PHE A 9 -2.69 -2.87 -7.36
N SER A 10 -3.25 -2.04 -6.49
CA SER A 10 -3.16 -0.57 -6.62
C SER A 10 -1.99 -0.08 -5.77
N VAL A 11 -0.90 0.32 -6.43
CA VAL A 11 0.28 0.88 -5.77
C VAL A 11 0.09 2.38 -5.60
N ILE A 12 -0.24 2.79 -4.37
CA ILE A 12 -0.39 4.20 -3.99
C ILE A 12 0.99 4.75 -3.65
N PHE A 13 1.54 5.55 -4.56
CA PHE A 13 2.92 5.99 -4.53
C PHE A 13 3.02 7.46 -4.16
N ASN A 14 3.76 7.79 -3.10
CA ASN A 14 4.04 9.17 -2.73
C ASN A 14 5.33 9.68 -3.42
N PRO A 15 5.23 10.55 -4.45
CA PRO A 15 6.41 11.03 -5.18
C PRO A 15 7.31 11.95 -4.35
N THR A 16 6.80 12.50 -3.24
CA THR A 16 7.57 13.38 -2.34
C THR A 16 8.25 12.63 -1.20
N ALA A 17 8.04 11.31 -1.09
CA ALA A 17 8.69 10.48 -0.09
C ALA A 17 10.23 10.51 -0.23
N ASP A 18 10.91 10.32 0.90
CA ASP A 18 12.36 10.43 1.04
C ASP A 18 12.94 11.70 0.39
N LYS A 19 12.38 12.86 0.78
CA LYS A 19 12.79 14.19 0.28
C LYS A 19 12.68 14.32 -1.24
N GLY A 20 11.71 13.64 -1.85
CA GLY A 20 11.48 13.61 -3.29
C GLY A 20 12.39 12.65 -4.06
N SER A 21 13.16 11.80 -3.38
CA SER A 21 14.03 10.82 -4.03
C SER A 21 13.28 9.54 -4.44
N ALA A 22 12.10 9.28 -3.87
CA ALA A 22 11.31 8.08 -4.10
C ALA A 22 11.06 7.71 -5.58
N PRO A 23 10.75 8.64 -6.51
CA PRO A 23 10.45 8.30 -7.91
C PRO A 23 11.52 7.47 -8.64
N LYS A 24 12.78 7.49 -8.17
CA LYS A 24 13.86 6.62 -8.68
C LYS A 24 13.55 5.13 -8.58
N HIS A 25 12.61 4.73 -7.70
CA HIS A 25 12.20 3.34 -7.49
C HIS A 25 11.12 2.86 -8.46
N ILE A 26 10.39 3.75 -9.14
CA ILE A 26 9.30 3.38 -10.05
C ILE A 26 9.76 2.40 -11.14
N PRO A 27 10.90 2.60 -11.83
CA PRO A 27 11.36 1.65 -12.85
C PRO A 27 11.57 0.24 -12.29
N ALA A 28 12.19 0.12 -11.10
CA ALA A 28 12.45 -1.17 -10.46
C ALA A 28 11.15 -1.86 -10.00
N ILE A 29 10.19 -1.10 -9.46
CA ILE A 29 8.85 -1.62 -9.11
C ILE A 29 8.15 -2.16 -10.36
N ASN A 30 8.14 -1.35 -11.44
CA ASN A 30 7.50 -1.74 -12.69
C ASN A 30 8.12 -3.00 -13.29
N GLU A 31 9.45 -3.03 -13.39
CA GLU A 31 10.20 -4.17 -13.94
C GLU A 31 9.90 -5.43 -13.13
N PHE A 32 9.94 -5.35 -11.79
CA PHE A 32 9.68 -6.49 -10.93
C PHE A 32 8.25 -7.02 -11.09
N LEU A 33 7.24 -6.16 -11.00
CA LEU A 33 5.84 -6.59 -11.08
C LEU A 33 5.47 -7.13 -12.47
N GLN A 34 5.99 -6.52 -13.55
CA GLN A 34 5.81 -7.02 -14.92
C GLN A 34 6.48 -8.37 -15.12
N LYS A 35 7.72 -8.54 -14.64
CA LYS A 35 8.45 -9.81 -14.72
C LYS A 35 7.70 -10.96 -14.06
N HIS A 36 6.98 -10.68 -12.96
CA HIS A 36 6.19 -11.67 -12.24
C HIS A 36 4.73 -11.75 -12.69
N LYS A 37 4.35 -11.02 -13.76
CA LYS A 37 2.99 -11.02 -14.35
C LYS A 37 1.91 -10.67 -13.33
N ILE A 38 2.20 -9.71 -12.46
CA ILE A 38 1.22 -9.15 -11.54
C ILE A 38 0.39 -8.12 -12.31
N ASP A 39 -0.93 -8.13 -12.13
CA ASP A 39 -1.81 -7.07 -12.62
C ASP A 39 -1.81 -5.92 -11.61
N TYR A 40 -1.29 -4.76 -12.01
CA TYR A 40 -1.13 -3.63 -11.11
C TYR A 40 -1.28 -2.28 -11.82
N GLU A 41 -1.57 -1.25 -11.02
CA GLU A 41 -1.51 0.15 -11.43
C GLU A 41 -0.74 0.97 -10.39
N ILE A 42 0.03 1.96 -10.83
CA ILE A 42 0.72 2.90 -9.95
C ILE A 42 -0.04 4.23 -9.95
N HIS A 43 -0.52 4.64 -8.78
CA HIS A 43 -1.25 5.88 -8.57
C HIS A 43 -0.39 6.85 -7.79
N LEU A 44 0.00 7.96 -8.43
CA LEU A 44 0.77 9.01 -7.77
C LEU A 44 -0.14 9.86 -6.87
N THR A 45 0.26 10.03 -5.61
CA THR A 45 -0.42 10.98 -4.73
C THR A 45 -0.17 12.42 -5.18
N LYS A 46 -1.14 13.31 -4.93
CA LYS A 46 -1.13 14.70 -5.42
C LYS A 46 -1.05 15.74 -4.31
N ALA A 47 -1.55 15.39 -3.13
CA ALA A 47 -1.62 16.25 -1.96
C ALA A 47 -1.77 15.38 -0.70
N PRO A 48 -1.55 15.94 0.50
CA PRO A 48 -1.90 15.29 1.76
C PRO A 48 -3.36 14.83 1.77
N GLY A 49 -3.62 13.64 2.32
CA GLY A 49 -4.92 12.98 2.35
C GLY A 49 -5.31 12.24 1.06
N HIS A 50 -4.63 12.46 -0.06
CA HIS A 50 -4.98 11.80 -1.33
C HIS A 50 -4.73 10.29 -1.28
N ALA A 51 -3.78 9.81 -0.50
CA ALA A 51 -3.56 8.36 -0.39
C ALA A 51 -4.72 7.65 0.33
N ALA A 52 -5.39 8.34 1.27
CA ALA A 52 -6.57 7.83 1.95
C ALA A 52 -7.75 7.68 1.00
N GLU A 53 -8.00 8.68 0.15
CA GLU A 53 -9.09 8.62 -0.85
C GLU A 53 -8.86 7.50 -1.87
N LEU A 54 -7.64 7.39 -2.41
CA LEU A 54 -7.29 6.30 -3.34
C LEU A 54 -7.44 4.91 -2.68
N ALA A 55 -6.94 4.76 -1.45
CA ALA A 55 -7.03 3.49 -0.72
C ALA A 55 -8.48 3.08 -0.47
N TYR A 56 -9.33 4.05 -0.08
CA TYR A 56 -10.76 3.84 0.09
C TYR A 56 -11.42 3.41 -1.23
N GLU A 57 -11.22 4.17 -2.31
CA GLU A 57 -11.84 3.89 -3.62
C GLU A 57 -11.49 2.51 -4.17
N PHE A 58 -10.21 2.12 -4.12
CA PHE A 58 -9.75 0.85 -4.67
C PHE A 58 -10.07 -0.34 -3.76
N ALA A 59 -10.10 -0.15 -2.43
CA ALA A 59 -10.55 -1.18 -1.51
C ALA A 59 -12.04 -1.53 -1.73
N LEU A 60 -12.88 -0.52 -2.01
CA LEU A 60 -14.28 -0.76 -2.39
C LEU A 60 -14.45 -1.55 -3.69
N GLN A 61 -13.43 -1.55 -4.55
CA GLN A 61 -13.39 -2.34 -5.79
C GLN A 61 -12.78 -3.74 -5.57
N GLY A 62 -12.39 -4.09 -4.34
CA GLY A 62 -11.77 -5.37 -4.01
C GLY A 62 -10.30 -5.49 -4.45
N GLN A 63 -9.63 -4.37 -4.76
CA GLN A 63 -8.22 -4.35 -5.14
C GLN A 63 -7.32 -4.46 -3.90
N ILE A 64 -6.09 -4.98 -4.09
CA ILE A 64 -5.08 -5.07 -3.04
C ILE A 64 -4.31 -3.74 -2.99
N ILE A 65 -4.29 -3.10 -1.82
CA ILE A 65 -3.67 -1.80 -1.68
C ILE A 65 -2.23 -1.94 -1.23
N VAL A 66 -1.31 -1.33 -2.00
CA VAL A 66 0.12 -1.28 -1.70
C VAL A 66 0.53 0.17 -1.45
N SER A 67 0.94 0.50 -0.23
CA SER A 67 1.53 1.82 0.08
C SER A 67 3.00 1.84 -0.34
N ALA A 68 3.39 2.76 -1.21
CA ALA A 68 4.79 3.03 -1.56
C ALA A 68 5.17 4.45 -1.07
N GLY A 69 5.79 4.51 0.11
CA GLY A 69 6.11 5.76 0.78
C GLY A 69 6.71 5.54 2.17
N GLY A 70 6.52 6.53 3.06
CA GLY A 70 6.90 6.44 4.47
C GLY A 70 5.68 6.34 5.40
N ASP A 71 5.89 6.63 6.68
CA ASP A 71 4.88 6.44 7.74
C ASP A 71 3.61 7.27 7.51
N GLY A 72 3.74 8.51 7.05
CA GLY A 72 2.60 9.36 6.70
C GLY A 72 1.75 8.77 5.56
N THR A 73 2.38 8.23 4.52
CA THR A 73 1.67 7.56 3.43
C THR A 73 0.96 6.30 3.94
N CYS A 74 1.62 5.50 4.77
CA CYS A 74 1.01 4.31 5.38
C CYS A 74 -0.19 4.68 6.24
N ASN A 75 -0.08 5.74 7.05
CA ASN A 75 -1.18 6.22 7.89
C ASN A 75 -2.39 6.67 7.06
N GLU A 76 -2.18 7.44 5.99
CA GLU A 76 -3.27 7.83 5.08
C GLU A 76 -3.94 6.61 4.45
N VAL A 77 -3.16 5.67 3.92
CA VAL A 77 -3.69 4.44 3.31
C VAL A 77 -4.49 3.62 4.32
N ILE A 78 -3.98 3.41 5.54
CA ILE A 78 -4.68 2.67 6.60
C ILE A 78 -6.02 3.33 6.94
N ASN A 79 -6.07 4.66 7.03
CA ASN A 79 -7.33 5.36 7.28
C ASN A 79 -8.36 5.13 6.17
N GLY A 80 -7.93 5.17 4.90
CA GLY A 80 -8.79 4.85 3.75
C GLY A 80 -9.29 3.41 3.77
N LEU A 81 -8.41 2.46 4.07
CA LEU A 81 -8.73 1.04 4.21
C LEU A 81 -9.73 0.77 5.32
N MET A 82 -9.52 1.35 6.51
CA MET A 82 -10.43 1.19 7.65
C MET A 82 -11.81 1.80 7.37
N ARG A 83 -11.86 2.92 6.63
CA ARG A 83 -13.13 3.50 6.16
C ARG A 83 -13.88 2.52 5.25
N ALA A 84 -13.21 1.95 4.24
CA ALA A 84 -13.82 0.99 3.33
C ALA A 84 -14.22 -0.32 4.04
N GLY A 85 -13.36 -0.82 4.94
CA GLY A 85 -13.60 -2.01 5.75
C GLY A 85 -14.86 -1.90 6.60
N ASN A 86 -15.01 -0.77 7.30
CA ASN A 86 -16.20 -0.51 8.11
C ASN A 86 -17.47 -0.35 7.25
N GLU A 87 -17.38 0.22 6.05
CA GLU A 87 -18.53 0.41 5.17
C GLU A 87 -19.03 -0.90 4.54
N LYS A 88 -18.10 -1.77 4.13
CA LYS A 88 -18.41 -3.01 3.40
C LYS A 88 -18.36 -4.27 4.27
N ASP A 89 -18.07 -4.13 5.56
CA ASP A 89 -17.84 -5.25 6.48
C ASP A 89 -16.77 -6.21 5.93
N ILE A 90 -15.65 -5.64 5.47
CA ILE A 90 -14.49 -6.38 4.92
C ILE A 90 -13.24 -6.13 5.75
N THR A 91 -12.35 -7.12 5.78
CA THR A 91 -10.99 -6.97 6.28
C THR A 91 -10.06 -6.72 5.09
N PRO A 92 -9.63 -5.47 4.83
CA PRO A 92 -8.79 -5.16 3.68
C PRO A 92 -7.38 -5.76 3.83
N VAL A 93 -6.79 -6.15 2.69
CA VAL A 93 -5.37 -6.54 2.62
C VAL A 93 -4.53 -5.29 2.37
N PHE A 94 -3.46 -5.14 3.15
CA PHE A 94 -2.54 -4.02 3.08
C PHE A 94 -1.10 -4.50 2.90
N ALA A 95 -0.41 -3.96 1.90
CA ALA A 95 1.03 -4.17 1.71
C ALA A 95 1.81 -2.86 1.71
N VAL A 96 3.11 -2.94 2.00
CA VAL A 96 3.99 -1.77 2.12
C VAL A 96 5.27 -1.98 1.33
N ILE A 97 5.65 -0.95 0.58
CA ILE A 97 6.96 -0.76 -0.03
C ILE A 97 7.61 0.43 0.72
N PRO A 98 8.53 0.16 1.68
CA PRO A 98 9.08 1.16 2.58
C PRO A 98 10.17 1.98 1.90
N ILE A 99 9.76 3.03 1.18
CA ILE A 99 10.66 3.94 0.44
C ILE A 99 10.68 5.35 1.04
N GLY A 100 10.21 5.52 2.27
CA GLY A 100 10.38 6.73 3.07
C GLY A 100 11.71 6.75 3.84
N THR A 101 11.90 7.80 4.65
CA THR A 101 13.15 8.01 5.41
C THR A 101 13.21 7.23 6.73
N GLY A 102 12.09 7.06 7.43
CA GLY A 102 12.01 6.38 8.75
C GLY A 102 11.42 4.97 8.65
N ASN A 103 10.22 4.85 8.09
CA ASN A 103 9.52 3.57 7.88
C ASN A 103 9.28 2.79 9.18
N ASP A 104 9.02 3.50 10.28
CA ASP A 104 8.79 2.92 11.60
C ASP A 104 7.57 1.97 11.60
N PHE A 105 6.52 2.30 10.84
CA PHE A 105 5.37 1.41 10.65
C PHE A 105 5.80 0.09 10.01
N ALA A 106 6.56 0.15 8.91
CA ALA A 106 7.02 -1.04 8.21
C ALA A 106 7.89 -1.93 9.12
N TYR A 107 8.79 -1.31 9.90
CA TYR A 107 9.59 -2.01 10.89
C TYR A 107 8.73 -2.70 11.96
N GLY A 108 7.79 -1.98 12.57
CA GLY A 108 6.89 -2.51 13.60
C GLY A 108 5.94 -3.60 13.06
N ALA A 109 5.55 -3.49 11.79
CA ALA A 109 4.73 -4.47 11.08
C ALA A 109 5.57 -5.57 10.39
N HIS A 110 6.84 -5.74 10.75
CA HIS A 110 7.72 -6.80 10.22
C HIS A 110 7.76 -6.88 8.68
N VAL A 111 7.55 -5.74 8.01
CA VAL A 111 7.70 -5.61 6.56
C VAL A 111 9.21 -5.64 6.26
N PRO A 112 9.66 -6.38 5.24
CA PRO A 112 11.06 -6.39 4.87
C PRO A 112 11.60 -4.99 4.57
N ALA A 113 12.83 -4.69 4.99
CA ALA A 113 13.34 -3.33 4.95
C ALA A 113 13.75 -2.88 3.55
N THR A 114 14.06 -3.81 2.64
CA THR A 114 14.51 -3.46 1.29
C THR A 114 13.38 -3.50 0.27
N LEU A 115 13.52 -2.71 -0.79
CA LEU A 115 12.58 -2.70 -1.92
C LEU A 115 12.37 -4.11 -2.50
N GLN A 116 13.47 -4.83 -2.74
CA GLN A 116 13.43 -6.16 -3.35
C GLN A 116 12.72 -7.18 -2.47
N GLU A 117 13.03 -7.20 -1.16
CA GLU A 117 12.39 -8.14 -0.23
C GLU A 117 10.91 -7.81 -0.01
N SER A 118 10.54 -6.52 0.01
CA SER A 118 9.15 -6.09 0.12
C SER A 118 8.33 -6.53 -1.09
N LEU A 119 8.88 -6.33 -2.31
CA LEU A 119 8.26 -6.78 -3.55
C LEU A 119 8.12 -8.31 -3.59
N GLN A 120 9.13 -9.03 -3.11
CA GLN A 120 9.07 -10.49 -2.97
C GLN A 120 7.97 -10.93 -2.00
N ALA A 121 7.84 -10.26 -0.84
CA ALA A 121 6.80 -10.57 0.13
C ALA A 121 5.38 -10.33 -0.43
N ILE A 122 5.20 -9.29 -1.26
CA ILE A 122 3.92 -8.98 -1.92
C ILE A 122 3.50 -10.14 -2.84
N ILE A 123 4.40 -10.66 -3.67
CA ILE A 123 4.06 -11.74 -4.62
C ILE A 123 3.94 -13.12 -3.95
N GLU A 124 4.57 -13.31 -2.79
CA GLU A 124 4.41 -14.52 -1.98
C GLU A 124 3.08 -14.54 -1.22
N GLU A 125 2.37 -13.41 -1.17
CA GLU A 125 1.09 -13.22 -0.47
C GLU A 125 1.10 -13.66 1.01
N LYS A 126 2.28 -13.62 1.65
CA LYS A 126 2.41 -13.91 3.08
C LYS A 126 1.81 -12.76 3.89
N SER A 127 0.62 -12.99 4.43
CA SER A 127 -0.13 -12.02 5.22
C SER A 127 -0.41 -12.53 6.62
N TYR A 128 -0.60 -11.59 7.54
CA TYR A 128 -1.01 -11.85 8.92
C TYR A 128 -1.91 -10.69 9.39
N CYS A 129 -2.71 -10.94 10.43
CA CYS A 129 -3.59 -9.90 10.98
C CYS A 129 -2.80 -8.94 11.87
N LEU A 130 -3.01 -7.64 11.68
CA LEU A 130 -2.40 -6.58 12.46
C LEU A 130 -3.50 -5.74 13.11
N ASP A 131 -3.39 -5.50 14.42
CA ASP A 131 -4.31 -4.62 15.13
C ASP A 131 -4.03 -3.15 14.76
N ILE A 132 -5.09 -2.38 14.55
CA ILE A 132 -5.02 -0.94 14.26
C ILE A 132 -5.63 -0.14 15.41
N GLY A 133 -4.88 0.82 15.93
CA GLY A 133 -5.36 1.75 16.93
C GLY A 133 -6.27 2.83 16.32
N LEU A 134 -7.49 2.95 16.82
CA LEU A 134 -8.39 4.06 16.49
C LEU A 134 -8.25 5.18 17.52
N VAL A 135 -7.78 6.34 17.09
CA VAL A 135 -7.75 7.56 17.90
C VAL A 135 -8.64 8.60 17.24
N LYS A 136 -9.54 9.21 18.03
CA LYS A 136 -10.35 10.35 17.63
C LYS A 136 -9.94 11.54 18.49
N GLY A 137 -9.72 12.70 17.88
CA GLY A 137 -9.34 13.93 18.58
C GLY A 137 -9.61 15.16 17.72
N GLY A 138 -9.77 16.30 18.39
CA GLY A 138 -10.23 17.55 17.78
C GLY A 138 -11.72 17.80 18.05
N ASP A 139 -11.99 18.48 19.17
CA ASP A 139 -13.18 19.33 19.34
C ASP A 139 -12.80 20.77 18.94
#